data_AF-A0A0C9SQL2-F1
#
_entry.id   AF-A0A0C9SQL2-F1
#
_cell.length_a   1.000
_cell.length_b   1.000
_cell.length_c   1.000
_cell.angle_alpha   90.00
_cell.angle_beta   90.00
_cell.angle_gamma   90.00
#
_symmetry.space_group_name_H-M   'P 1'
#
loop_
_entity.id
_entity.type
_entity.pdbx_description
1 polymer ?
#
loop_
_entity_poly.entity_id
_entity_poly.type
_entity_poly.pdbx_seq_one_letter_code
_entity_poly.pdbx_strand_id
1 'polypeptide(L)'
;QYWAATNPPPNLHVQLHPEYIQRFVDAYQTDAFFKERWRDGSSSDEGWHASRRYFKDAQGLLFFRDADFRPRLCIPTSERASILREAHESAFETAHAG
;
A
#
# COMPACT_ATOMS: atom_id res chain seq x y z
N GLN A 1 -37.83 -6.24 0.95
CA GLN A 1 -36.39 -6.12 0.63
C GLN A 1 -35.61 -6.89 1.69
N TYR A 2 -35.16 -8.12 1.43
CA TYR A 2 -34.58 -9.02 2.47
C TYR A 2 -33.22 -9.66 2.10
N TRP A 3 -32.72 -9.50 0.88
CA TRP A 3 -31.51 -10.19 0.41
C TRP A 3 -30.23 -9.74 1.12
N ALA A 4 -30.07 -8.42 1.33
CA ALA A 4 -28.85 -7.86 1.93
C ALA A 4 -28.68 -8.20 3.43
N ALA A 5 -29.76 -8.54 4.13
CA ALA A 5 -29.71 -8.87 5.56
C ALA A 5 -29.16 -10.28 5.84
N THR A 6 -29.29 -11.19 4.88
CA THR A 6 -28.85 -12.59 5.01
C THR A 6 -27.63 -12.94 4.16
N ASN A 7 -27.17 -12.01 3.31
CA ASN A 7 -25.99 -12.18 2.46
C ASN A 7 -25.04 -10.99 2.66
N PRO A 8 -24.36 -10.91 3.82
CA PRO A 8 -23.34 -9.89 4.01
C PRO A 8 -22.26 -10.06 2.94
N PRO A 9 -21.72 -8.95 2.38
CA PRO A 9 -20.65 -9.04 1.41
C PRO A 9 -19.47 -9.81 2.02
N PRO A 10 -18.81 -10.70 1.24
CA PRO A 10 -17.66 -11.42 1.73
C PRO A 10 -16.56 -10.44 2.14
N ASN A 11 -16.01 -10.62 3.34
CA ASN A 11 -14.88 -9.83 3.81
C ASN A 11 -13.59 -10.58 3.50
N LEU A 12 -12.70 -9.93 2.75
CA LEU A 12 -11.36 -10.43 2.48
C LEU A 12 -10.40 -9.80 3.49
N HIS A 13 -9.75 -10.64 4.31
CA HIS A 13 -8.70 -10.19 5.21
C HIS A 13 -7.35 -10.36 4.52
N VAL A 14 -6.70 -9.25 4.19
CA VAL A 14 -5.38 -9.23 3.54
C VAL A 14 -4.36 -8.71 4.54
N GLN A 15 -3.27 -9.45 4.73
CA GLN A 15 -2.15 -9.04 5.58
C GLN A 15 -0.82 -9.25 4.84
N LEU A 16 0.08 -8.29 5.00
CA LEU A 16 1.48 -8.44 4.60
C LEU A 16 2.25 -9.13 5.72
N HIS A 17 3.14 -10.04 5.35
CA HIS A 17 4.02 -10.68 6.32
C HIS A 17 4.93 -9.62 6.99
N PRO A 18 5.16 -9.66 8.32
CA PRO A 18 5.86 -8.59 9.04
C PRO A 18 7.25 -8.25 8.49
N GLU A 19 7.96 -9.25 7.95
CA GLU A 19 9.27 -9.05 7.33
C GLU A 19 9.22 -8.14 6.09
N TYR A 20 8.16 -8.25 5.28
CA TYR A 20 7.96 -7.37 4.13
C TYR A 20 7.67 -5.94 4.59
N ILE A 21 6.89 -5.79 5.66
CA ILE A 21 6.61 -4.47 6.24
C ILE A 21 7.91 -3.81 6.71
N GLN A 22 8.72 -4.52 7.48
CA GLN A 22 9.99 -4.00 7.97
C GLN A 22 10.92 -3.62 6.83
N ARG A 23 11.05 -4.49 5.82
CA ARG A 23 11.86 -4.23 4.62
C ARG A 23 11.42 -2.96 3.89
N PHE A 24 10.12 -2.71 3.78
CA PHE A 24 9.60 -1.47 3.20
C PHE A 24 9.93 -0.24 4.05
N VAL A 25 9.70 -0.34 5.36
CA VAL A 25 10.00 0.73 6.33
C VAL A 25 11.48 1.12 6.28
N ASP A 26 12.37 0.14 6.23
CA ASP A 26 13.81 0.38 6.13
C ASP A 26 14.19 0.99 4.77
N ALA A 27 13.60 0.48 3.68
CA ALA A 27 13.85 1.00 2.34
C ALA A 27 13.38 2.46 2.18
N TYR A 28 12.26 2.88 2.79
CA TYR A 28 11.82 4.28 2.73
C TYR A 28 12.86 5.25 3.29
N GLN A 29 13.64 4.86 4.30
CA GLN A 29 14.62 5.74 4.93
C GLN A 29 15.80 6.10 4.01
N THR A 30 16.03 5.29 2.98
CA THR A 30 17.14 5.43 2.02
C THR A 30 16.68 5.74 0.60
N ASP A 31 15.40 5.51 0.27
CA ASP A 31 14.82 5.81 -1.05
C ASP A 31 14.77 7.31 -1.33
N ALA A 32 15.43 7.75 -2.41
CA ALA A 32 15.56 9.17 -2.75
C ALA A 32 14.21 9.88 -2.97
N PHE A 33 13.17 9.17 -3.42
CA PHE A 33 11.87 9.75 -3.69
C PHE A 33 10.97 9.74 -2.44
N PHE A 34 10.99 8.66 -1.66
CA PHE A 34 10.08 8.49 -0.54
C PHE A 34 10.61 8.96 0.81
N LYS A 35 11.93 9.08 1.00
CA LYS A 35 12.54 9.42 2.29
C LYS A 35 11.94 10.66 2.95
N GLU A 36 11.87 11.78 2.24
CA GLU A 36 11.34 13.03 2.82
C GLU A 36 9.84 12.94 3.10
N ARG A 37 9.08 12.24 2.23
CA ARG A 37 7.63 12.02 2.40
C ARG A 37 7.32 11.09 3.58
N TRP A 38 8.16 10.08 3.80
CA TRP A 38 8.03 9.16 4.91
C TRP A 38 8.41 9.83 6.24
N ARG A 39 9.41 10.71 6.23
CA ARG A 39 9.84 11.49 7.40
C ARG A 39 8.86 12.58 7.80
N ASP A 40 8.03 13.07 6.88
CA ASP A 40 7.02 14.08 7.17
C ASP A 40 6.08 13.60 8.30
N GLY A 41 6.18 14.21 9.48
CA GLY A 41 5.37 13.87 10.64
C GLY A 41 3.88 14.20 10.46
N SER A 42 3.54 15.02 9.47
CA SER A 42 2.14 15.37 9.14
C SER A 42 1.43 14.33 8.27
N SER A 43 2.15 13.26 7.89
CA SER A 43 1.63 12.16 7.07
C SER A 43 0.87 11.10 7.89
N SER A 44 0.53 11.30 9.16
CA SER A 44 -0.32 10.37 9.90
C SER A 44 -1.75 10.32 9.34
N ASP A 45 -2.38 9.13 9.33
CA ASP A 45 -3.75 8.96 8.80
C ASP A 45 -4.82 9.76 9.58
N GLU A 46 -4.57 10.11 10.84
CA GLU A 46 -5.52 10.75 11.77
C GLU A 46 -5.84 12.24 11.49
N GLY A 47 -5.40 12.80 10.36
CA GLY A 47 -5.54 14.22 10.08
C GLY A 47 -5.70 14.53 8.59
N TRP A 48 -6.55 13.77 7.90
CA TRP A 48 -6.72 13.92 6.45
C TRP A 48 -7.09 15.36 6.04
N HIS A 49 -6.38 15.85 5.02
CA HIS A 49 -6.67 17.11 4.35
C HIS A 49 -6.55 16.91 2.83
N ALA A 50 -7.43 17.51 2.03
CA ALA A 50 -7.48 17.29 0.58
C ALA A 50 -6.17 17.63 -0.18
N SER A 51 -5.33 18.49 0.40
CA SER A 51 -4.02 18.83 -0.15
C SER A 51 -2.92 17.79 0.16
N ARG A 52 -3.17 16.85 1.07
CA ARG A 52 -2.21 15.80 1.47
C ARG A 52 -2.52 14.51 0.73
N ARG A 53 -1.65 14.18 -0.22
CA ARG A 53 -1.77 12.94 -1.00
C ARG A 53 -0.96 11.78 -0.44
N TYR A 54 0.00 12.03 0.44
CA TYR A 54 0.82 10.99 1.07
C TYR A 54 0.44 10.83 2.53
N PHE A 55 0.36 9.59 3.00
CA PHE A 55 0.09 9.27 4.40
C PHE A 55 0.68 7.92 4.82
N LYS A 56 0.89 7.72 6.11
CA LYS A 56 1.39 6.50 6.75
C LYS A 56 0.29 5.84 7.56
N ASP A 57 0.22 4.53 7.47
CA ASP A 57 -0.63 3.74 8.36
C ASP A 57 0.06 3.50 9.72
N ALA A 58 -0.63 2.75 10.59
CA ALA A 58 -0.12 2.38 11.91
C ALA A 58 1.11 1.46 11.86
N GLN A 59 1.39 0.82 10.72
CA GLN A 59 2.52 -0.09 10.52
C GLN A 59 3.73 0.64 9.91
N GLY A 60 3.59 1.94 9.60
CA GLY A 60 4.64 2.77 9.02
C GLY A 60 4.78 2.65 7.50
N LEU A 61 3.84 1.98 6.82
CA LEU A 61 3.82 1.89 5.37
C LEU A 61 3.35 3.20 4.76
N LEU A 62 4.00 3.66 3.68
CA LEU A 62 3.66 4.90 3.00
C LEU A 62 2.66 4.63 1.86
N PHE A 63 1.59 5.42 1.83
CA PHE A 63 0.57 5.38 0.80
C PHE A 63 0.46 6.71 0.07
N PHE A 64 0.09 6.63 -1.20
CA PHE A 64 -0.33 7.75 -2.03
C PHE A 64 -1.81 7.62 -2.37
N ARG A 65 -2.57 8.70 -2.27
CA ARG A 65 -3.97 8.77 -2.75
C ARG A 65 -3.98 9.20 -4.20
N ASP A 66 -4.50 8.34 -5.06
CA ASP A 66 -4.65 8.63 -6.49
C ASP A 66 -5.77 9.65 -6.76
N ALA A 67 -6.08 9.89 -8.04
CA ALA A 67 -7.10 10.86 -8.45
C ALA A 67 -8.50 10.51 -7.93
N ASP A 68 -8.75 9.22 -7.65
CA ASP A 68 -10.00 8.71 -7.09
C ASP A 68 -9.95 8.60 -5.55
N PHE A 69 -8.92 9.20 -4.92
CA PHE A 69 -8.64 9.12 -3.49
C PHE A 69 -8.40 7.70 -2.96
N ARG A 70 -8.09 6.73 -3.84
CA ARG A 70 -7.80 5.36 -3.42
C ARG A 70 -6.36 5.26 -2.95
N PRO A 71 -6.10 4.60 -1.79
CA PRO A 71 -4.76 4.44 -1.29
C PRO A 71 -3.98 3.43 -2.15
N ARG A 72 -2.78 3.83 -2.57
CA ARG A 72 -1.82 3.01 -3.30
C ARG A 72 -0.55 2.90 -2.48
N LEU A 73 -0.10 1.68 -2.20
CA LEU A 73 1.14 1.46 -1.49
C LEU A 73 2.31 2.03 -2.30
N CYS A 74 3.12 2.89 -1.67
CA CYS A 74 4.33 3.42 -2.28
C CYS A 74 5.42 2.34 -2.24
N ILE A 75 5.80 1.80 -3.40
CA ILE A 75 6.82 0.76 -3.50
C ILE A 75 8.22 1.39 -3.60
N PRO A 76 9.12 1.21 -2.61
CA PRO A 76 10.50 1.68 -2.68
C PRO A 76 11.22 1.15 -3.91
N THR A 77 12.17 1.91 -4.45
CA THR A 77 12.87 1.56 -5.70
C THR A 77 13.59 0.21 -5.60
N SER A 78 14.18 -0.10 -4.44
CA SER A 78 14.84 -1.39 -4.17
C SER A 78 13.89 -2.58 -4.23
N GLU A 79 12.59 -2.37 -4.03
CA GLU A 79 11.57 -3.42 -3.90
C GLU A 79 10.91 -3.78 -5.23
N ARG A 80 10.91 -2.86 -6.19
CA ARG A 80 10.16 -2.98 -7.45
C ARG A 80 10.53 -4.23 -8.23
N ALA A 81 11.82 -4.53 -8.37
CA ALA A 81 12.28 -5.69 -9.13
C ALA A 81 11.81 -7.01 -8.50
N SER A 82 11.85 -7.11 -7.17
CA SER A 82 11.38 -8.29 -6.44
C SER A 82 9.90 -8.52 -6.64
N ILE A 83 9.09 -7.46 -6.54
CA ILE A 83 7.63 -7.53 -6.69
C ILE A 83 7.23 -7.83 -8.13
N LEU A 84 7.88 -7.20 -9.10
CA LEU A 84 7.63 -7.49 -10.52
C LEU A 84 7.97 -8.93 -10.86
N ARG A 85 9.07 -9.46 -10.29
CA ARG A 85 9.44 -10.86 -10.45
C ARG A 85 8.42 -11.79 -9.82
N GLU A 86 7.98 -11.51 -8.59
CA GLU A 86 6.93 -12.29 -7.91
C GLU A 86 5.62 -12.29 -8.69
N ALA A 87 5.18 -11.14 -9.19
CA ALA A 87 3.98 -11.01 -10.02
C ALA A 87 4.11 -11.69 -11.40
N HIS A 88 5.33 -11.79 -11.94
CA HIS A 88 5.61 -12.51 -13.19
C HIS A 88 5.72 -14.03 -12.96
N GLU A 89 6.33 -14.46 -11.86
CA GLU A 89 6.55 -15.87 -11.50
C GLU A 89 5.30 -16.53 -10.90
N SER A 90 4.38 -15.75 -10.32
CA SER A 90 3.05 -16.20 -9.90
C SER A 90 2.10 -16.33 -11.11
N ALA A 91 2.43 -17.25 -12.02
CA ALA A 91 1.64 -17.54 -13.22
C ALA A 91 0.19 -18.00 -12.92
N PHE A 92 -0.16 -18.27 -11.65
CA PHE A 92 -1.52 -18.62 -11.23
C PHE A 92 -2.35 -17.44 -10.70
N GLU A 93 -1.77 -16.28 -10.35
CA GLU A 93 -2.51 -15.19 -9.69
C GLU A 93 -2.63 -13.88 -10.51
N THR A 94 -1.79 -13.65 -11.52
CA THR A 94 -1.78 -12.35 -12.23
C THR A 94 -1.59 -12.43 -13.75
N ALA A 95 -1.52 -13.63 -14.33
CA ALA A 95 -1.36 -13.81 -15.76
C ALA A 95 -2.70 -13.71 -16.50
N HIS A 96 -3.23 -12.49 -16.69
CA HIS A 96 -4.03 -12.02 -17.84
C HIS A 96 -4.71 -10.67 -17.58
N ALA A 97 -3.90 -9.62 -17.44
CA ALA A 97 -4.36 -8.24 -17.61
C ALA A 97 -3.33 -7.45 -18.44
N GLY A 98 -2.95 -8.03 -19.58
CA GLY A 98 -2.25 -7.33 -20.67
C GLY A 98 -3.22 -7.04 -21.80
#